data_AF-A0AAN8LZG5-F1
#
_entry.id   AF-A0AAN8LZG5-F1
#
_cell.length_a   1.000
_cell.length_b   1.000
_cell.length_c   1.000
_cell.angle_alpha   90.00
_cell.angle_beta   90.00
_cell.angle_gamma   90.00
#
_symmetry.space_group_name_H-M   'P 1'
#
loop_
_entity.id
_entity.type
_entity.pdbx_description
1 polymer ?
#
loop_
_entity_poly.entity_id
_entity_poly.type
_entity_poly.pdbx_seq_one_letter_code
_entity_poly.pdbx_strand_id
1 'polypeptide(L)'
;MVPLVSGPVFFCRRVLERLLKAHVTSPLDGCTYMGMDSGAPPLQISLFLDLLMCLCTDLSESEFVNGERSGCSSPISQQGAVVRSARALLWRILRGTTLHMVYVPGGCYDYLTLSGREHIGRLTKMGTERDTLSHIQNAQCVSDGGRVINSVLEGDVIVASGAVIQHCHLQGPVEVHSGCLLSGLEVTSSSHIQQLALTNDHIIQGHHIQLGEMKVTVYTVLGANDDLKVSCDDDGATFLNHRWSDFYSRTGIQPEDLWVSGRSQSLMEARLFPVFQPRGGRCGAGCGGVLAAGWARGTGAVEGRLEALSPRGPFPY
;
A
#
# COMPACT_ATOMS: atom_id res chain seq x y z
N MET A 1 -20.53 10.06 -21.14
CA MET A 1 -20.04 10.77 -19.93
C MET A 1 -18.74 10.08 -19.53
N VAL A 2 -17.59 10.72 -19.76
CA VAL A 2 -16.30 10.14 -19.34
C VAL A 2 -16.19 10.37 -17.84
N PRO A 3 -15.97 9.35 -17.00
CA PRO A 3 -15.78 9.58 -15.57
C PRO A 3 -14.56 10.48 -15.39
N LEU A 4 -14.77 11.68 -14.86
CA LEU A 4 -13.70 12.54 -14.39
C LEU A 4 -13.13 11.87 -13.14
N VAL A 5 -12.08 11.07 -13.32
CA VAL A 5 -11.24 10.65 -12.19
C VAL A 5 -10.14 11.69 -12.09
N SER A 6 -10.22 12.56 -11.10
CA SER A 6 -9.14 13.54 -10.89
C SER A 6 -8.05 12.93 -10.03
N GLY A 7 -6.81 13.26 -10.35
CA GLY A 7 -5.69 13.10 -9.43
C GLY A 7 -5.77 14.12 -8.27
N PRO A 8 -4.63 14.59 -7.75
CA PRO A 8 -4.60 15.53 -6.63
C PRO A 8 -5.35 16.83 -6.95
N VAL A 9 -6.17 17.28 -6.01
CA VAL A 9 -6.90 18.56 -6.07
C VAL A 9 -6.21 19.55 -5.15
N PHE A 10 -5.83 20.70 -5.69
CA PHE A 10 -5.20 21.77 -4.92
C PHE A 10 -6.22 22.87 -4.61
N PHE A 11 -6.38 23.19 -3.33
CA PHE A 11 -7.24 24.27 -2.88
C PHE A 11 -6.41 25.53 -2.61
N CYS A 12 -6.85 26.66 -3.13
CA CYS A 12 -6.27 27.93 -2.72
C CYS A 12 -6.66 28.25 -1.27
N ARG A 13 -5.85 29.06 -0.60
CA ARG A 13 -6.05 29.46 0.81
C ARG A 13 -7.50 29.88 1.11
N ARG A 14 -8.10 30.69 0.24
CA ARG A 14 -9.48 31.20 0.41
C ARG A 14 -10.51 30.09 0.44
N VAL A 15 -10.40 29.08 -0.43
CA VAL A 15 -11.32 27.94 -0.44
C VAL A 15 -11.09 27.07 0.79
N LEU A 16 -9.84 26.84 1.16
CA LEU A 16 -9.49 26.05 2.33
C LEU A 16 -10.05 26.68 3.63
N GLU A 17 -9.87 27.98 3.84
CA GLU A 17 -10.44 28.70 5.00
C GLU A 17 -11.96 28.60 5.07
N ARG A 18 -12.63 28.59 3.91
CA ARG A 18 -14.08 28.43 3.81
C ARG A 18 -14.53 27.01 4.17
N LEU A 19 -13.83 25.99 3.68
CA LEU A 19 -14.07 24.59 4.05
C LEU A 19 -13.80 24.34 5.54
N LEU A 20 -12.73 24.93 6.07
CA LEU A 20 -12.41 24.90 7.50
C LEU A 20 -13.42 25.67 8.35
N LYS A 21 -14.27 26.53 7.80
CA LYS A 21 -15.42 27.07 8.56
C LYS A 21 -16.63 26.14 8.48
N ALA A 22 -16.81 25.50 7.33
CA ALA A 22 -17.92 24.59 7.09
C ALA A 22 -17.89 23.34 7.99
N HIS A 23 -16.72 22.88 8.43
CA HIS A 23 -16.56 21.64 9.20
C HIS A 23 -17.25 21.63 10.59
N VAL A 24 -17.63 22.80 11.12
CA VAL A 24 -18.42 22.94 12.37
C VAL A 24 -19.83 23.47 12.11
N THR A 25 -20.24 23.57 10.85
CA THR A 25 -21.53 24.15 10.46
C THR A 25 -22.49 23.04 10.09
N SER A 26 -23.62 22.94 10.79
CA SER A 26 -24.67 21.99 10.43
C SER A 26 -25.23 22.26 9.03
N PRO A 27 -25.46 21.21 8.21
CA PRO A 27 -25.25 19.78 8.47
C PRO A 27 -23.89 19.21 8.03
N LEU A 28 -22.93 20.04 7.61
CA LEU A 28 -21.61 19.61 7.13
C LEU A 28 -20.69 19.14 8.26
N ASP A 29 -20.98 19.51 9.51
CA ASP A 29 -20.35 18.95 10.71
C ASP A 29 -20.51 17.42 10.81
N GLY A 30 -21.60 16.86 10.31
CA GLY A 30 -21.83 15.41 10.19
C GLY A 30 -20.87 14.67 9.25
N CYS A 31 -19.99 15.39 8.53
CA CYS A 31 -18.89 14.81 7.75
C CYS A 31 -17.59 14.66 8.57
N THR A 32 -17.59 15.08 9.84
CA THR A 32 -16.41 15.12 10.71
C THR A 32 -16.58 14.20 11.91
N TYR A 33 -15.47 13.69 12.44
CA TYR A 33 -15.51 12.90 13.68
C TYR A 33 -16.11 13.71 14.84
N MET A 34 -15.79 15.01 14.94
CA MET A 34 -16.32 15.89 16.00
C MET A 34 -17.85 16.02 15.95
N GLY A 35 -18.42 16.19 14.75
CA GLY A 35 -19.86 16.24 14.58
C GLY A 35 -20.52 14.91 14.92
N MET A 36 -19.94 13.80 14.45
CA MET A 36 -20.45 12.45 14.76
C MET A 36 -20.42 12.15 16.27
N ASP A 37 -19.31 12.46 16.95
CA ASP A 37 -19.17 12.28 18.41
C ASP A 37 -20.14 13.16 19.20
N SER A 38 -20.55 14.30 18.61
CA SER A 38 -21.54 15.22 19.17
C SER A 38 -23.00 14.85 18.81
N GLY A 39 -23.21 13.73 18.13
CA GLY A 39 -24.54 13.21 17.76
C GLY A 39 -25.11 13.75 16.45
N ALA A 40 -24.31 14.42 15.61
CA ALA A 40 -24.74 14.83 14.28
C ALA A 40 -24.97 13.58 13.40
N PRO A 41 -26.02 13.57 12.55
CA PRO A 41 -26.27 12.45 11.65
C PRO A 41 -25.12 12.31 10.63
N PRO A 42 -24.61 11.10 10.38
CA PRO A 42 -23.56 10.88 9.38
C PRO A 42 -24.02 11.38 8.00
N LEU A 43 -23.17 12.18 7.38
CA LEU A 43 -23.42 12.74 6.06
C LEU A 43 -22.27 12.41 5.12
N GLN A 44 -22.59 11.78 3.99
CA GLN A 44 -21.61 11.44 2.98
C GLN A 44 -21.59 12.52 1.89
N ILE A 45 -20.49 13.26 1.82
CA ILE A 45 -20.22 14.29 0.81
C ILE A 45 -19.06 13.83 -0.07
N SER A 46 -19.26 13.86 -1.40
CA SER A 46 -18.22 13.50 -2.36
C SER A 46 -17.33 14.69 -2.71
N LEU A 47 -16.00 14.49 -2.66
CA LEU A 47 -15.04 15.49 -3.13
C LEU A 47 -15.30 15.89 -4.60
N PHE A 48 -15.59 14.93 -5.46
CA PHE A 48 -15.81 15.21 -6.89
C PHE A 48 -17.22 15.70 -7.15
N LEU A 49 -18.22 14.98 -6.62
CA LEU A 49 -19.60 15.18 -7.04
C LEU A 49 -20.31 16.30 -6.26
N ASP A 50 -19.92 16.58 -5.02
CA ASP A 50 -20.52 17.65 -4.21
C ASP A 50 -19.57 18.87 -4.07
N LEU A 51 -18.26 18.66 -3.93
CA LEU A 51 -17.31 19.77 -3.76
C LEU A 51 -16.85 20.39 -5.09
N LEU A 52 -16.32 19.59 -6.02
CA LEU A 52 -15.83 20.13 -7.30
C LEU A 52 -16.96 20.54 -8.25
N MET A 53 -18.04 19.76 -8.35
CA MET A 53 -19.17 20.14 -9.23
C MET A 53 -19.83 21.46 -8.82
N CYS A 54 -19.77 21.84 -7.54
CA CYS A 54 -20.23 23.14 -7.07
C CYS A 54 -19.48 24.32 -7.75
N LEU A 55 -18.24 24.09 -8.18
CA LEU A 55 -17.37 25.06 -8.82
C LEU A 55 -17.57 25.14 -10.35
N CYS A 56 -18.29 24.20 -10.95
CA CYS A 56 -18.53 24.15 -12.40
C CYS A 56 -19.51 25.24 -12.84
N THR A 57 -19.18 26.01 -13.88
CA THR A 57 -19.95 27.20 -14.27
C THR A 57 -21.31 26.89 -14.92
N ASP A 58 -21.45 25.70 -15.49
CA ASP A 58 -22.59 25.21 -16.28
C ASP A 58 -23.73 24.59 -15.45
N LEU A 59 -23.61 24.57 -14.12
CA LEU A 59 -24.66 24.10 -13.22
C LEU A 59 -25.44 25.26 -12.60
N SER A 60 -26.75 25.10 -12.44
CA SER A 60 -27.55 25.96 -11.55
C SER A 60 -27.58 25.42 -10.11
N GLU A 61 -27.95 26.28 -9.16
CA GLU A 61 -28.10 25.87 -7.75
C GLU A 61 -29.15 24.77 -7.58
N SER A 62 -30.29 24.91 -8.28
CA SER A 62 -31.37 23.93 -8.23
C SER A 62 -30.92 22.55 -8.71
N GLU A 63 -30.23 22.51 -9.85
CA GLU A 63 -29.68 21.26 -10.41
C GLU A 63 -28.62 20.67 -9.47
N PHE A 64 -27.76 21.50 -8.90
CA PHE A 64 -26.73 21.07 -7.96
C PHE A 64 -27.30 20.42 -6.69
N VAL A 65 -28.29 21.09 -6.08
CA VAL A 65 -28.88 20.70 -4.80
C VAL A 65 -29.72 19.43 -4.96
N ASN A 66 -30.52 19.36 -6.02
CA ASN A 66 -31.48 18.26 -6.23
C ASN A 66 -30.91 17.08 -7.03
N GLY A 67 -29.71 17.22 -7.61
CA GLY A 67 -29.12 16.19 -8.47
C GLY A 67 -28.85 14.87 -7.74
N GLU A 68 -29.21 13.75 -8.37
CA GLU A 68 -28.84 12.40 -7.90
C GLU A 68 -27.39 12.07 -8.29
N ARG A 69 -26.70 11.35 -7.39
CA ARG A 69 -25.26 11.04 -7.51
C ARG A 69 -25.03 9.60 -7.06
N SER A 70 -24.59 8.74 -7.99
CA SER A 70 -24.26 7.35 -7.68
C SER A 70 -23.18 7.28 -6.60
N GLY A 71 -23.41 6.47 -5.57
CA GLY A 71 -22.46 6.26 -4.46
C GLY A 71 -22.41 7.38 -3.42
N CYS A 72 -23.33 8.35 -3.45
CA CYS A 72 -23.45 9.43 -2.46
C CYS A 72 -24.82 9.41 -1.76
N SER A 73 -24.98 10.19 -0.69
CA SER A 73 -26.28 10.37 -0.06
C SER A 73 -27.30 10.98 -1.03
N SER A 74 -28.47 10.36 -1.15
CA SER A 74 -29.52 10.77 -2.09
C SER A 74 -30.37 11.92 -1.52
N PRO A 75 -30.63 12.98 -2.31
CA PRO A 75 -31.57 14.04 -1.96
C PRO A 75 -33.04 13.58 -1.91
N ILE A 76 -33.39 12.38 -2.39
CA ILE A 76 -34.76 11.84 -2.38
C ILE A 76 -34.98 10.86 -1.20
N SER A 77 -33.91 10.46 -0.53
CA SER A 77 -33.97 9.57 0.64
C SER A 77 -34.64 10.21 1.88
N GLN A 78 -34.82 9.42 2.95
CA GLN A 78 -35.32 9.93 4.24
C GLN A 78 -34.46 11.09 4.80
N GLN A 79 -33.16 11.09 4.52
CA GLN A 79 -32.22 12.16 4.87
C GLN A 79 -32.08 13.24 3.77
N GLY A 80 -32.92 13.20 2.73
CA GLY A 80 -32.81 14.05 1.55
C GLY A 80 -32.86 15.55 1.85
N ALA A 81 -33.62 15.98 2.87
CA ALA A 81 -33.65 17.37 3.31
C ALA A 81 -32.29 17.84 3.88
N VAL A 82 -31.58 16.96 4.59
CA VAL A 82 -30.24 17.22 5.13
C VAL A 82 -29.23 17.34 3.99
N VAL A 83 -29.30 16.41 3.03
CA VAL A 83 -28.44 16.43 1.83
C VAL A 83 -28.64 17.71 1.01
N ARG A 84 -29.89 18.11 0.77
CA ARG A 84 -30.19 19.37 0.06
C ARG A 84 -29.67 20.59 0.82
N SER A 85 -29.85 20.63 2.13
CA SER A 85 -29.34 21.71 2.98
C SER A 85 -27.81 21.78 2.95
N ALA A 86 -27.13 20.63 3.02
CA ALA A 86 -25.68 20.54 2.92
C ALA A 86 -25.16 21.07 1.57
N ARG A 87 -25.81 20.66 0.47
CA ARG A 87 -25.46 21.11 -0.88
C ARG A 87 -25.73 22.60 -1.05
N ALA A 88 -26.86 23.11 -0.59
CA ALA A 88 -27.13 24.55 -0.62
C ALA A 88 -26.06 25.34 0.16
N LEU A 89 -25.60 24.79 1.30
CA LEU A 89 -24.51 25.38 2.08
C LEU A 89 -23.18 25.36 1.31
N LEU A 90 -22.81 24.23 0.70
CA LEU A 90 -21.62 24.12 -0.16
C LEU A 90 -21.68 25.10 -1.33
N TRP A 91 -22.84 25.20 -1.99
CA TRP A 91 -23.10 26.15 -3.06
C TRP A 91 -22.81 27.57 -2.61
N ARG A 92 -23.43 28.01 -1.52
CA ARG A 92 -23.21 29.35 -0.96
C ARG A 92 -21.75 29.63 -0.61
N ILE A 93 -21.03 28.64 -0.09
CA ILE A 93 -19.65 28.82 0.37
C ILE A 93 -18.65 28.84 -0.80
N LEU A 94 -18.84 27.98 -1.80
CA LEU A 94 -17.82 27.70 -2.80
C LEU A 94 -18.09 28.37 -4.16
N ARG A 95 -19.35 28.64 -4.49
CA ARG A 95 -19.74 29.25 -5.76
C ARG A 95 -19.02 30.58 -5.99
N GLY A 96 -18.66 30.83 -7.25
CA GLY A 96 -17.88 31.99 -7.67
C GLY A 96 -16.37 31.81 -7.52
N THR A 97 -15.90 30.62 -7.11
CA THR A 97 -14.49 30.26 -7.21
C THR A 97 -14.21 29.59 -8.56
N THR A 98 -13.18 30.05 -9.26
CA THR A 98 -12.74 29.44 -10.52
C THR A 98 -12.08 28.10 -10.28
N LEU A 99 -12.53 27.07 -11.01
CA LEU A 99 -11.87 25.77 -11.09
C LEU A 99 -10.98 25.75 -12.33
N HIS A 100 -9.69 25.42 -12.14
CA HIS A 100 -8.77 25.17 -13.24
C HIS A 100 -8.54 23.67 -13.35
N MET A 101 -8.67 23.14 -14.56
CA MET A 101 -8.44 21.73 -14.86
C MET A 101 -7.28 21.61 -15.84
N VAL A 102 -6.32 20.75 -15.51
CA VAL A 102 -5.29 20.32 -16.46
C VAL A 102 -5.69 18.94 -16.95
N TYR A 103 -5.97 18.85 -18.24
CA TYR A 103 -6.23 17.58 -18.91
C TYR A 103 -4.89 16.97 -19.34
N VAL A 104 -4.71 15.67 -19.10
CA VAL A 104 -3.55 14.90 -19.55
C VAL A 104 -3.96 14.11 -20.79
N PRO A 105 -3.57 14.53 -22.01
CA PRO A 105 -3.92 13.82 -23.24
C PRO A 105 -3.33 12.41 -23.23
N GLY A 106 -4.17 11.41 -23.51
CA GLY A 106 -3.77 10.01 -23.45
C GLY A 106 -3.51 9.48 -22.03
N GLY A 107 -3.84 10.25 -20.98
CA GLY A 107 -3.78 9.77 -19.61
C GLY A 107 -4.75 8.61 -19.39
N CYS A 108 -4.28 7.55 -18.75
CA CYS A 108 -5.11 6.46 -18.26
C CYS A 108 -5.24 6.54 -16.74
N TYR A 109 -6.36 6.03 -16.22
CA TYR A 109 -6.55 5.84 -14.80
C TYR A 109 -6.87 4.37 -14.57
N ASP A 110 -5.93 3.64 -13.99
CA ASP A 110 -6.06 2.21 -13.73
C ASP A 110 -6.18 1.98 -12.23
N TYR A 111 -7.34 1.48 -11.79
CA TYR A 111 -7.52 1.08 -10.40
C TYR A 111 -6.55 -0.03 -10.04
N LEU A 112 -5.88 0.09 -8.88
CA LEU A 112 -5.02 -0.97 -8.37
C LEU A 112 -5.85 -2.25 -8.16
N THR A 113 -5.33 -3.36 -8.67
CA THR A 113 -5.90 -4.69 -8.42
C THR A 113 -5.09 -5.36 -7.31
N LEU A 114 -5.56 -6.51 -6.85
CA LEU A 114 -4.85 -7.33 -5.89
C LEU A 114 -3.78 -8.23 -6.55
N SER A 115 -3.63 -8.16 -7.88
CA SER A 115 -2.63 -8.95 -8.60
C SER A 115 -1.26 -8.30 -8.50
N GLY A 116 -0.32 -8.98 -7.84
CA GLY A 116 1.08 -8.57 -7.79
C GLY A 116 1.68 -8.43 -9.19
N ARG A 117 1.45 -9.42 -10.06
CA ARG A 117 1.93 -9.42 -11.45
C ARG A 117 1.41 -8.22 -12.25
N GLU A 118 0.13 -7.87 -12.10
CA GLU A 118 -0.42 -6.71 -12.79
C GLU A 118 0.22 -5.42 -12.27
N HIS A 119 0.44 -5.32 -10.96
CA HIS A 119 1.11 -4.17 -10.36
C HIS A 119 2.53 -3.98 -10.93
N ILE A 120 3.33 -5.04 -10.99
CA ILE A 120 4.67 -5.04 -11.59
C ILE A 120 4.61 -4.69 -13.08
N GLY A 121 3.65 -5.28 -13.81
CA GLY A 121 3.42 -4.99 -15.22
C GLY A 121 3.12 -3.52 -15.48
N ARG A 122 2.37 -2.84 -14.61
CA ARG A 122 2.07 -1.41 -14.74
C ARG A 122 3.31 -0.55 -14.50
N LEU A 123 4.11 -0.88 -13.49
CA LEU A 123 5.35 -0.15 -13.18
C LEU A 123 6.42 -0.31 -14.27
N THR A 124 6.46 -1.45 -14.95
CA THR A 124 7.46 -1.74 -15.99
C THR A 124 7.07 -1.26 -17.38
N LYS A 125 5.77 -1.29 -17.73
CA LYS A 125 5.27 -0.87 -19.05
C LYS A 125 5.10 0.64 -19.20
N MET A 126 4.85 1.34 -18.08
CA MET A 126 4.59 2.77 -18.09
C MET A 126 5.88 3.55 -17.87
N GLY A 127 6.13 4.55 -18.73
CA GLY A 127 7.32 5.40 -18.66
C GLY A 127 8.48 4.91 -19.52
N THR A 128 9.19 5.88 -20.11
CA THR A 128 10.39 5.66 -20.92
C THR A 128 11.67 5.68 -20.08
N GLU A 129 11.61 6.27 -18.90
CA GLU A 129 12.74 6.41 -17.99
C GLU A 129 13.00 5.08 -17.25
N ARG A 130 14.26 4.69 -17.17
CA ARG A 130 14.72 3.51 -16.43
C ARG A 130 14.75 3.80 -14.94
N ASP A 131 15.17 5.02 -14.61
CA ASP A 131 15.36 5.54 -13.29
C ASP A 131 14.53 6.81 -13.09
N THR A 132 13.81 6.89 -11.98
CA THR A 132 13.01 8.06 -11.63
C THR A 132 13.36 8.46 -10.21
N LEU A 133 13.97 9.63 -10.02
CA LEU A 133 14.40 10.13 -8.70
C LEU A 133 15.37 9.17 -7.97
N SER A 134 16.24 8.49 -8.71
CA SER A 134 17.11 7.42 -8.17
C SER A 134 18.59 7.74 -8.32
N HIS A 135 19.40 7.17 -7.45
CA HIS A 135 20.85 7.13 -7.58
C HIS A 135 21.29 5.69 -7.87
N ILE A 136 22.00 5.48 -8.99
CA ILE A 136 22.48 4.16 -9.40
C ILE A 136 23.98 4.28 -9.69
N GLN A 137 24.80 3.65 -8.86
CA GLN A 137 26.26 3.71 -9.02
C GLN A 137 26.72 3.04 -10.32
N ASN A 138 26.11 1.90 -10.67
CA ASN A 138 26.46 1.09 -11.85
C ASN A 138 25.25 0.94 -12.78
N ALA A 139 24.95 1.96 -13.59
CA ALA A 139 23.75 1.98 -14.46
C ALA A 139 23.67 0.79 -15.45
N GLN A 140 24.82 0.30 -15.92
CA GLN A 140 24.95 -0.89 -16.76
C GLN A 140 24.46 -2.20 -16.09
N CYS A 141 24.34 -2.24 -14.77
CA CYS A 141 23.78 -3.38 -14.05
C CYS A 141 22.25 -3.41 -14.08
N VAL A 142 21.59 -2.36 -14.58
CA VAL A 142 20.14 -2.33 -14.76
C VAL A 142 19.81 -2.65 -16.21
N SER A 143 19.12 -3.75 -16.45
CA SER A 143 18.76 -4.23 -17.78
C SER A 143 17.72 -3.34 -18.46
N ASP A 144 17.65 -3.40 -19.78
CA ASP A 144 16.58 -2.76 -20.54
C ASP A 144 15.21 -3.32 -20.11
N GLY A 145 14.33 -2.44 -19.62
CA GLY A 145 13.03 -2.83 -19.05
C GLY A 145 13.00 -3.04 -17.54
N GLY A 146 14.16 -3.00 -16.86
CA GLY A 146 14.21 -2.84 -15.40
C GLY A 146 13.80 -1.42 -14.99
N ARG A 147 13.26 -1.26 -13.78
CA ARG A 147 12.83 0.05 -13.24
C ARG A 147 13.36 0.30 -11.84
N VAL A 148 13.88 1.50 -11.62
CA VAL A 148 14.42 1.94 -10.31
C VAL A 148 13.80 3.27 -9.93
N ILE A 149 12.95 3.29 -8.91
CA ILE A 149 12.13 4.46 -8.55
C ILE A 149 12.48 4.91 -7.14
N ASN A 150 12.83 6.17 -6.94
CA ASN A 150 13.11 6.76 -5.63
C ASN A 150 14.02 5.86 -4.77
N SER A 151 15.13 5.37 -5.36
CA SER A 151 16.00 4.37 -4.73
C SER A 151 17.48 4.69 -4.91
N VAL A 152 18.30 4.12 -4.02
CA VAL A 152 19.76 4.22 -4.03
C VAL A 152 20.36 2.83 -4.21
N LEU A 153 21.10 2.61 -5.30
CA LEU A 153 21.78 1.34 -5.60
C LEU A 153 23.29 1.56 -5.62
N GLU A 154 23.99 0.94 -4.68
CA GLU A 154 25.45 1.02 -4.52
C GLU A 154 26.10 -0.35 -4.73
N GLY A 155 27.27 -0.39 -5.36
CA GLY A 155 27.99 -1.63 -5.68
C GLY A 155 27.31 -2.48 -6.76
N ASP A 156 27.48 -3.79 -6.67
CA ASP A 156 27.02 -4.76 -7.67
C ASP A 156 25.56 -5.14 -7.45
N VAL A 157 24.64 -4.22 -7.77
CA VAL A 157 23.19 -4.48 -7.76
C VAL A 157 22.71 -4.71 -9.18
N ILE A 158 22.43 -5.97 -9.52
CA ILE A 158 22.01 -6.40 -10.86
C ILE A 158 20.49 -6.45 -10.92
N VAL A 159 19.89 -5.73 -11.86
CA VAL A 159 18.44 -5.63 -12.01
C VAL A 159 18.03 -6.16 -13.39
N ALA A 160 17.27 -7.25 -13.40
CA ALA A 160 16.79 -7.88 -14.62
C ALA A 160 15.69 -7.06 -15.31
N SER A 161 15.45 -7.37 -16.60
CA SER A 161 14.31 -6.82 -17.33
C SER A 161 13.00 -7.23 -16.66
N GLY A 162 12.04 -6.31 -16.56
CA GLY A 162 10.75 -6.58 -15.90
C GLY A 162 10.80 -6.62 -14.37
N ALA A 163 11.97 -6.37 -13.76
CA ALA A 163 12.11 -6.19 -12.32
C ALA A 163 11.90 -4.71 -11.92
N VAL A 164 11.41 -4.50 -10.71
CA VAL A 164 11.17 -3.17 -10.15
C VAL A 164 11.81 -3.05 -8.78
N ILE A 165 12.56 -1.98 -8.57
CA ILE A 165 13.05 -1.56 -7.26
C ILE A 165 12.46 -0.20 -6.97
N GLN A 166 11.78 -0.03 -5.84
CA GLN A 166 11.25 1.27 -5.44
C GLN A 166 11.47 1.56 -3.96
N HIS A 167 11.73 2.82 -3.60
CA HIS A 167 11.87 3.22 -2.20
C HIS A 167 12.92 2.39 -1.42
N CYS A 168 13.99 1.97 -2.09
CA CYS A 168 15.02 1.10 -1.49
C CYS A 168 16.36 1.81 -1.39
N HIS A 169 17.18 1.39 -0.43
CA HIS A 169 18.63 1.59 -0.42
C HIS A 169 19.28 0.22 -0.40
N LEU A 170 19.90 -0.20 -1.50
CA LEU A 170 20.54 -1.51 -1.63
C LEU A 170 22.05 -1.37 -1.84
N GLN A 171 22.81 -2.20 -1.16
CA GLN A 171 24.25 -2.31 -1.33
C GLN A 171 24.61 -3.71 -1.80
N GLY A 172 25.25 -3.79 -2.96
CA GLY A 172 25.64 -5.04 -3.61
C GLY A 172 26.67 -5.85 -2.81
N PRO A 173 26.82 -7.15 -3.13
CA PRO A 173 26.21 -7.84 -4.27
C PRO A 173 24.74 -8.26 -4.04
N VAL A 174 23.83 -7.85 -4.93
CA VAL A 174 22.40 -8.20 -4.91
C VAL A 174 21.90 -8.44 -6.34
N GLU A 175 21.25 -9.57 -6.58
CA GLU A 175 20.60 -9.89 -7.85
C GLU A 175 19.08 -9.80 -7.72
N VAL A 176 18.45 -9.01 -8.59
CA VAL A 176 17.00 -8.83 -8.64
C VAL A 176 16.49 -9.38 -9.96
N HIS A 177 15.78 -10.50 -9.88
CA HIS A 177 15.34 -11.28 -11.03
C HIS A 177 14.07 -10.72 -11.70
N SER A 178 13.77 -11.24 -12.90
CA SER A 178 12.63 -10.79 -13.71
C SER A 178 11.32 -10.98 -12.96
N GLY A 179 10.41 -10.02 -13.09
CA GLY A 179 9.10 -10.07 -12.44
C GLY A 179 9.16 -9.87 -10.92
N CYS A 180 10.31 -9.53 -10.35
CA CYS A 180 10.41 -9.21 -8.93
C CYS A 180 10.08 -7.74 -8.64
N LEU A 181 9.54 -7.47 -7.46
CA LEU A 181 9.35 -6.14 -6.90
C LEU A 181 10.00 -6.07 -5.52
N LEU A 182 10.99 -5.20 -5.37
CA LEU A 182 11.56 -4.86 -4.07
C LEU A 182 11.12 -3.44 -3.68
N SER A 183 10.51 -3.30 -2.51
CA SER A 183 9.96 -2.03 -2.05
C SER A 183 10.33 -1.74 -0.60
N GLY A 184 10.79 -0.52 -0.28
CA GLY A 184 10.98 -0.12 1.13
C GLY A 184 12.09 -0.88 1.86
N LEU A 185 13.13 -1.34 1.16
CA LEU A 185 14.23 -2.09 1.76
C LEU A 185 15.39 -1.15 2.12
N GLU A 186 16.00 -1.36 3.28
CA GLU A 186 17.12 -0.55 3.75
C GLU A 186 18.46 -1.22 3.42
N VAL A 187 19.55 -0.45 3.54
CA VAL A 187 20.90 -0.96 3.28
C VAL A 187 21.22 -2.21 4.11
N THR A 188 20.72 -2.27 5.34
CA THR A 188 20.87 -3.39 6.27
C THR A 188 20.18 -4.68 5.81
N SER A 189 19.18 -4.57 4.92
CA SER A 189 18.46 -5.70 4.33
C SER A 189 19.25 -6.39 3.22
N SER A 190 20.23 -5.70 2.60
CA SER A 190 20.91 -6.17 1.38
C SER A 190 21.57 -7.54 1.53
N SER A 191 22.30 -7.75 2.65
CA SER A 191 22.96 -9.03 2.94
C SER A 191 21.97 -10.18 3.17
N HIS A 192 20.78 -9.88 3.70
CA HIS A 192 19.73 -10.87 3.92
C HIS A 192 19.07 -11.27 2.61
N ILE A 193 18.83 -10.31 1.71
CA ILE A 193 18.30 -10.54 0.36
C ILE A 193 19.21 -11.49 -0.42
N GLN A 194 20.52 -11.26 -0.36
CA GLN A 194 21.51 -12.11 -1.02
C GLN A 194 21.42 -13.58 -0.54
N GLN A 195 21.09 -13.80 0.73
CA GLN A 195 20.98 -15.14 1.32
C GLN A 195 19.65 -15.84 1.00
N LEU A 196 18.63 -15.12 0.57
CA LEU A 196 17.28 -15.64 0.33
C LEU A 196 17.13 -16.45 -0.97
N ALA A 197 18.18 -16.53 -1.81
CA ALA A 197 18.16 -17.22 -3.10
C ALA A 197 16.88 -16.89 -3.89
N LEU A 198 16.57 -15.59 -3.99
CA LEU A 198 15.38 -15.12 -4.68
C LEU A 198 15.37 -15.63 -6.12
N THR A 199 14.21 -16.05 -6.57
CA THR A 199 13.98 -16.43 -7.97
C THR A 199 13.03 -15.41 -8.59
N ASN A 200 12.66 -15.62 -9.85
CA ASN A 200 11.72 -14.75 -10.57
C ASN A 200 10.40 -14.56 -9.80
N ASP A 201 9.67 -13.50 -10.14
CA ASP A 201 8.27 -13.30 -9.75
C ASP A 201 8.03 -13.22 -8.23
N HIS A 202 8.97 -12.66 -7.45
CA HIS A 202 8.80 -12.45 -6.01
C HIS A 202 8.63 -10.97 -5.65
N ILE A 203 7.76 -10.69 -4.69
CA ILE A 203 7.51 -9.36 -4.15
C ILE A 203 8.00 -9.32 -2.71
N ILE A 204 8.89 -8.38 -2.40
CA ILE A 204 9.36 -8.11 -1.04
C ILE A 204 9.09 -6.66 -0.70
N GLN A 205 8.43 -6.43 0.42
CA GLN A 205 8.16 -5.08 0.89
C GLN A 205 8.59 -4.93 2.35
N GLY A 206 9.35 -3.88 2.64
CA GLY A 206 9.68 -3.45 3.99
C GLY A 206 8.67 -2.42 4.49
N HIS A 207 8.26 -2.56 5.74
CA HIS A 207 7.29 -1.72 6.42
C HIS A 207 7.88 -1.22 7.73
N HIS A 208 7.96 0.10 7.90
CA HIS A 208 8.33 0.69 9.19
C HIS A 208 7.09 0.77 10.08
N ILE A 209 7.12 0.04 11.19
CA ILE A 209 6.01 -0.04 12.14
C ILE A 209 6.48 0.48 13.48
N GLN A 210 5.63 1.28 14.12
CA GLN A 210 5.82 1.73 15.49
C GLN A 210 4.86 0.97 16.43
N LEU A 211 5.43 0.18 17.33
CA LEU A 211 4.71 -0.58 18.35
C LEU A 211 5.01 0.05 19.72
N GLY A 212 4.15 0.99 20.15
CA GLY A 212 4.42 1.84 21.31
C GLY A 212 5.65 2.72 21.07
N GLU A 213 6.66 2.58 21.92
CA GLU A 213 7.94 3.30 21.78
C GLU A 213 8.94 2.59 20.85
N MET A 214 8.64 1.35 20.44
CA MET A 214 9.55 0.54 19.63
C MET A 214 9.33 0.80 18.15
N LYS A 215 10.40 1.10 17.42
CA LYS A 215 10.41 1.19 15.96
C LYS A 215 11.02 -0.08 15.39
N VAL A 216 10.28 -0.77 14.53
CA VAL A 216 10.73 -2.00 13.88
C VAL A 216 10.44 -1.94 12.39
N THR A 217 11.30 -2.60 11.62
CA THR A 217 11.03 -2.87 10.20
C THR A 217 10.58 -4.32 10.07
N VAL A 218 9.40 -4.51 9.48
CA VAL A 218 8.82 -5.82 9.18
C VAL A 218 8.78 -5.99 7.68
N TYR A 219 9.08 -7.21 7.22
CA TYR A 219 9.07 -7.53 5.80
C TYR A 219 7.89 -8.44 5.45
N THR A 220 7.28 -8.20 4.30
CA THR A 220 6.34 -9.11 3.65
C THR A 220 6.98 -9.71 2.42
N VAL A 221 6.78 -11.01 2.21
CA VAL A 221 7.21 -11.71 1.00
C VAL A 221 5.99 -12.40 0.39
N LEU A 222 5.77 -12.19 -0.91
CA LEU A 222 4.67 -12.76 -1.69
C LEU A 222 5.18 -13.22 -3.06
N GLY A 223 4.50 -14.18 -3.67
CA GLY A 223 4.63 -14.47 -5.09
C GLY A 223 3.85 -13.46 -5.92
N ALA A 224 4.40 -13.01 -7.04
CA ALA A 224 3.69 -12.11 -7.95
C ALA A 224 2.45 -12.77 -8.58
N ASN A 225 2.40 -14.10 -8.62
CA ASN A 225 1.27 -14.87 -9.14
C ASN A 225 0.29 -15.34 -8.05
N ASP A 226 0.56 -15.04 -6.77
CA ASP A 226 -0.34 -15.43 -5.68
C ASP A 226 -1.66 -14.65 -5.80
N ASP A 227 -2.79 -15.37 -5.76
CA ASP A 227 -4.11 -14.76 -5.58
C ASP A 227 -4.40 -14.63 -4.08
N LEU A 228 -4.52 -13.39 -3.62
CA LEU A 228 -4.61 -13.11 -2.18
C LEU A 228 -5.96 -13.57 -1.57
N LYS A 229 -7.02 -13.71 -2.38
CA LYS A 229 -8.40 -13.92 -1.90
C LYS A 229 -8.92 -15.34 -2.07
N VAL A 230 -8.28 -16.13 -2.93
CA VAL A 230 -8.67 -17.52 -3.18
C VAL A 230 -8.45 -18.39 -1.93
N SER A 231 -9.28 -19.42 -1.74
CA SER A 231 -9.11 -20.34 -0.61
C SER A 231 -7.86 -21.20 -0.80
N CYS A 232 -7.16 -21.58 0.26
CA CYS A 232 -5.95 -22.40 0.16
C CYS A 232 -6.21 -23.79 -0.44
N ASP A 233 -7.45 -24.26 -0.40
CA ASP A 233 -7.90 -25.55 -0.94
C ASP A 233 -8.21 -25.50 -2.45
N ASP A 234 -8.28 -24.32 -3.05
CA ASP A 234 -8.51 -24.20 -4.49
C ASP A 234 -7.25 -24.64 -5.27
N ASP A 235 -7.44 -25.36 -6.38
CA ASP A 235 -6.35 -25.95 -7.17
C ASP A 235 -5.30 -24.95 -7.68
N GLY A 236 -5.68 -23.67 -7.82
CA GLY A 236 -4.82 -22.58 -8.27
C GLY A 236 -4.21 -21.75 -7.14
N ALA A 237 -4.53 -22.04 -5.88
CA ALA A 237 -4.07 -21.27 -4.74
C ALA A 237 -2.58 -21.49 -4.47
N THR A 238 -1.85 -20.39 -4.34
CA THR A 238 -0.41 -20.42 -4.14
C THR A 238 0.02 -19.45 -3.05
N PHE A 239 1.17 -19.76 -2.45
CA PHE A 239 1.92 -18.88 -1.58
C PHE A 239 3.39 -18.94 -2.00
N LEU A 240 3.99 -17.77 -2.24
CA LEU A 240 5.32 -17.64 -2.82
C LEU A 240 5.44 -18.34 -4.18
N ASN A 241 4.39 -18.26 -5.01
CA ASN A 241 4.25 -18.98 -6.29
C ASN A 241 4.30 -20.52 -6.18
N HIS A 242 4.16 -21.08 -4.98
CA HIS A 242 4.13 -22.52 -4.75
C HIS A 242 2.77 -22.96 -4.21
N ARG A 243 2.38 -24.21 -4.46
CA ARG A 243 1.13 -24.73 -3.90
C ARG A 243 1.19 -24.75 -2.38
N TRP A 244 0.05 -24.52 -1.74
CA TRP A 244 -0.07 -24.62 -0.28
C TRP A 244 0.35 -25.99 0.25
N SER A 245 0.04 -27.08 -0.48
CA SER A 245 0.52 -28.44 -0.16
C SER A 245 2.04 -28.54 -0.02
N ASP A 246 2.77 -27.84 -0.88
CA ASP A 246 4.23 -27.85 -0.90
C ASP A 246 4.78 -27.04 0.28
N PHE A 247 4.07 -25.96 0.66
CA PHE A 247 4.39 -25.20 1.85
C PHE A 247 4.16 -26.03 3.12
N TYR A 248 3.01 -26.68 3.29
CA TYR A 248 2.69 -27.51 4.45
C TYR A 248 3.67 -28.68 4.60
N SER A 249 3.94 -29.40 3.50
CA SER A 249 4.87 -30.53 3.53
C SER A 249 6.30 -30.13 3.87
N ARG A 250 6.77 -28.96 3.40
CA ARG A 250 8.13 -28.47 3.68
C ARG A 250 8.29 -27.91 5.09
N THR A 251 7.27 -27.26 5.63
CA THR A 251 7.36 -26.53 6.90
C THR A 251 6.80 -27.31 8.09
N GLY A 252 5.91 -28.27 7.85
CA GLY A 252 5.13 -28.96 8.88
C GLY A 252 3.97 -28.14 9.44
N ILE A 253 3.82 -26.87 9.02
CA ILE A 253 2.71 -25.99 9.42
C ILE A 253 1.40 -26.58 8.92
N GLN A 254 0.39 -26.62 9.79
CA GLN A 254 -0.95 -27.06 9.44
C GLN A 254 -1.87 -25.85 9.18
N PRO A 255 -2.95 -26.02 8.40
CA PRO A 255 -3.90 -24.93 8.15
C PRO A 255 -4.46 -24.28 9.42
N GLU A 256 -4.65 -25.05 10.49
CA GLU A 256 -5.20 -24.57 11.77
C GLU A 256 -4.24 -23.62 12.50
N ASP A 257 -2.93 -23.67 12.19
CA ASP A 257 -1.93 -22.74 12.70
C ASP A 257 -2.08 -21.35 12.06
N LEU A 258 -2.53 -21.30 10.81
CA LEU A 258 -2.59 -20.09 10.00
C LEU A 258 -3.94 -19.37 10.09
N TRP A 259 -5.05 -20.11 10.19
CA TRP A 259 -6.40 -19.54 10.16
C TRP A 259 -7.21 -19.91 11.39
N VAL A 260 -8.03 -18.96 11.84
CA VAL A 260 -9.05 -19.22 12.86
C VAL A 260 -10.24 -19.93 12.22
N SER A 261 -10.75 -20.96 12.89
CA SER A 261 -11.96 -21.67 12.46
C SER A 261 -13.12 -20.71 12.17
N GLY A 262 -13.77 -20.91 11.02
CA GLY A 262 -14.90 -20.09 10.56
C GLY A 262 -14.51 -18.81 9.81
N ARG A 263 -13.22 -18.55 9.58
CA ARG A 263 -12.76 -17.51 8.66
C ARG A 263 -12.42 -18.08 7.28
N SER A 264 -12.36 -17.19 6.28
CA SER A 264 -11.83 -17.54 4.96
C SER A 264 -10.37 -18.00 5.09
N GLN A 265 -10.05 -19.16 4.52
CA GLN A 265 -8.69 -19.71 4.48
C GLN A 265 -7.91 -19.17 3.28
N SER A 266 -7.92 -17.85 3.12
CA SER A 266 -7.19 -17.16 2.04
C SER A 266 -5.91 -16.54 2.56
N LEU A 267 -4.99 -16.20 1.65
CA LEU A 267 -3.72 -15.57 2.00
C LEU A 267 -3.91 -14.22 2.74
N MET A 268 -4.96 -13.46 2.42
CA MET A 268 -5.33 -12.23 3.12
C MET A 268 -5.63 -12.41 4.61
N GLU A 269 -6.17 -13.57 5.00
CA GLU A 269 -6.57 -13.87 6.38
C GLU A 269 -5.53 -14.74 7.12
N ALA A 270 -4.46 -15.16 6.44
CA ALA A 270 -3.45 -16.05 6.99
C ALA A 270 -2.54 -15.35 8.01
N ARG A 271 -2.31 -15.99 9.15
CA ARG A 271 -1.41 -15.51 10.21
C ARG A 271 0.04 -15.89 9.94
N LEU A 272 0.60 -15.37 8.85
CA LEU A 272 1.97 -15.67 8.41
C LEU A 272 3.06 -14.92 9.19
N PHE A 273 2.67 -14.03 10.10
CA PHE A 273 3.59 -13.32 10.96
C PHE A 273 3.64 -13.99 12.34
N PRO A 274 4.84 -14.23 12.90
CA PRO A 274 4.96 -14.66 14.27
C PRO A 274 4.37 -13.60 15.21
N VAL A 275 3.70 -14.04 16.27
CA VAL A 275 3.17 -13.14 17.30
C VAL A 275 4.35 -12.48 18.04
N PHE A 276 4.58 -11.20 17.77
CA PHE A 276 5.57 -10.41 18.49
C PHE A 276 5.00 -9.93 19.83
N GLN A 277 5.54 -10.43 20.95
CA GLN A 277 5.26 -9.92 22.28
C GLN A 277 6.47 -9.13 22.79
N PRO A 278 6.43 -7.78 22.77
CA PRO A 278 7.46 -6.99 23.42
C PRO A 278 7.38 -7.22 24.92
N ARG A 279 8.28 -8.04 25.49
CA ARG A 279 8.43 -8.11 26.94
C ARG A 279 9.02 -6.78 27.39
N GLY A 280 8.26 -6.05 28.20
CA GLY A 280 8.65 -4.75 28.73
C GLY A 280 10.03 -4.80 29.38
N GLY A 281 10.96 -4.03 28.85
CA GLY A 281 12.30 -3.91 29.39
C GLY A 281 13.10 -2.88 28.58
N ARG A 282 13.56 -1.83 29.25
CA ARG A 282 14.59 -0.92 28.74
C ARG A 282 15.78 -1.74 28.27
N CYS A 283 16.03 -1.81 26.97
CA CYS A 283 17.30 -2.24 26.41
C CYS A 283 17.63 -1.40 25.17
N GLY A 284 18.90 -1.00 25.10
CA GLY A 284 19.43 0.04 24.23
C GLY A 284 19.48 -0.32 22.75
N ALA A 285 19.86 0.70 21.99
CA ALA A 285 20.06 0.69 20.55
C ALA A 285 20.72 -0.60 20.03
N GLY A 286 19.95 -1.37 19.29
CA GLY A 286 20.40 -2.51 18.51
C GLY A 286 19.34 -2.81 17.47
N CYS A 287 19.54 -2.31 16.26
CA CYS A 287 18.61 -2.44 15.14
C CYS A 287 18.50 -3.93 14.75
N GLY A 288 17.43 -4.59 15.16
CA GLY A 288 17.06 -5.92 14.71
C GLY A 288 15.79 -5.85 13.87
N GLY A 289 15.90 -6.00 12.56
CA GLY A 289 14.75 -6.20 11.69
C GLY A 289 14.11 -7.57 11.94
N VAL A 290 12.78 -7.65 11.93
CA VAL A 290 12.07 -8.93 11.98
C VAL A 290 11.79 -9.34 10.53
N LEU A 291 12.59 -10.27 10.02
CA LEU A 291 12.33 -10.95 8.76
C LEU A 291 11.16 -11.93 8.97
N ALA A 292 9.98 -11.58 8.46
CA ALA A 292 8.94 -12.57 8.19
C ALA A 292 9.12 -13.03 6.74
N ALA A 293 10.10 -13.91 6.53
CA ALA A 293 10.16 -14.75 5.35
C ALA A 293 9.68 -16.14 5.76
N GLY A 294 8.73 -16.72 5.03
CA GLY A 294 8.61 -18.18 4.99
C GLY A 294 9.96 -18.71 4.54
N TRP A 295 10.64 -19.45 5.41
CA TRP A 295 12.00 -19.90 5.19
C TRP A 295 12.03 -20.87 4.01
N ALA A 296 12.61 -20.47 2.90
CA ALA A 296 13.04 -21.37 1.85
C ALA A 296 14.51 -21.74 2.12
N ARG A 297 14.74 -22.92 2.69
CA ARG A 297 15.92 -23.72 2.37
C ARG A 297 15.64 -25.20 2.58
N GLY A 298 15.97 -25.96 1.55
CA GLY A 298 16.01 -27.40 1.61
C GLY A 298 17.15 -27.90 2.48
N THR A 299 16.98 -29.15 2.90
CA THR A 299 17.94 -30.07 3.51
C THR A 299 18.29 -29.82 4.99
N GLY A 300 17.83 -30.74 5.85
CA GLY A 300 18.41 -31.03 7.15
C GLY A 300 17.56 -30.58 8.34
N ALA A 301 17.14 -31.54 9.15
CA ALA A 301 16.37 -31.35 10.38
C ALA A 301 17.04 -30.40 11.39
N VAL A 302 16.23 -29.70 12.21
CA VAL A 302 16.12 -29.79 13.68
C VAL A 302 15.40 -28.54 14.23
N GLU A 303 14.24 -28.79 14.86
CA GLU A 303 13.73 -28.25 16.13
C GLU A 303 13.95 -26.76 16.51
N GLY A 304 12.85 -26.07 16.82
CA GLY A 304 12.80 -24.62 16.94
C GLY A 304 13.48 -23.99 18.17
N ARG A 305 13.86 -22.72 18.01
CA ARG A 305 13.80 -21.70 19.06
C ARG A 305 13.97 -20.31 18.45
N LEU A 306 13.16 -19.36 18.91
CA LEU A 306 13.45 -17.93 18.81
C LEU A 306 14.75 -17.68 19.57
N GLU A 307 15.85 -17.50 18.84
CA GLU A 307 17.05 -16.86 19.38
C GLU A 307 17.22 -15.50 18.73
N ALA A 308 17.04 -14.46 19.54
CA ALA A 308 17.59 -13.15 19.25
C ALA A 308 19.11 -13.29 19.21
N LEU A 309 19.70 -13.17 18.02
CA LEU A 309 21.14 -13.20 17.83
C LEU A 309 21.77 -11.95 18.47
N SER A 310 22.35 -12.12 19.65
CA SER A 310 23.25 -11.15 20.28
C SER A 310 24.70 -11.54 19.98
N PRO A 311 25.58 -10.62 19.56
CA PRO A 311 26.97 -10.96 19.27
C PRO A 311 27.76 -11.13 20.58
N ARG A 312 28.04 -12.38 20.97
CA ARG A 312 29.11 -12.64 21.93
C ARG A 312 30.44 -12.58 21.19
N GLY A 313 31.19 -11.50 21.41
CA GLY A 313 32.60 -11.42 21.04
C GLY A 313 33.44 -12.47 21.80
N PRO A 314 34.62 -12.83 21.28
CA PRO A 314 35.50 -13.80 21.93
C PRO A 314 36.18 -13.15 23.14
N PHE A 315 36.13 -13.81 24.29
CA PHE A 315 37.04 -13.52 25.40
C PHE A 315 38.44 -14.06 25.05
N PRO A 316 39.52 -13.30 25.24
CA PRO A 316 40.77 -13.85 25.72
C PRO A 316 40.88 -13.66 27.25
N TYR A 317 41.74 -14.50 27.83
CA TYR A 317 42.11 -14.60 29.25
C TYR A 317 42.17 -13.30 30.05
#